data_AF-A0A1M5TWW7-F1
#
_entry.id   AF-A0A1M5TWW7-F1
#
_cell.length_a   1.000
_cell.length_b   1.000
_cell.length_c   1.000
_cell.angle_alpha   90.00
_cell.angle_beta   90.00
_cell.angle_gamma   90.00
#
_symmetry.space_group_name_H-M   'P 1'
#
loop_
_entity.id
_entity.type
_entity.pdbx_description
1 polymer ?
#
loop_
_entity_poly.entity_id
_entity_poly.type
_entity_poly.pdbx_seq_one_letter_code
_entity_poly.pdbx_strand_id
1 'polypeptide(L)' 'MVRSVKGQFICWILISIAFIYVVSTYTEFTGNDVTNLLFYMVMISSIFNAGMATQKFLDNRKKDHSNH' A
#
# COMPACT_ATOMS: atom_id res chain seq x y z
N MET A 1 4.37 -14.71 10.46
CA MET A 1 4.73 -13.39 9.92
C MET A 1 6.08 -13.55 9.23
N VAL A 2 6.18 -13.31 7.91
CA VAL A 2 7.46 -13.39 7.20
C VAL A 2 8.46 -12.51 7.97
N ARG A 3 9.47 -13.14 8.56
CA ARG A 3 10.36 -12.53 9.57
C ARG A 3 11.23 -11.40 9.01
N SER A 4 11.23 -11.21 7.69
CA SER A 4 12.08 -10.26 6.99
C SER A 4 11.25 -9.10 6.43
N VAL A 5 11.53 -7.89 6.93
CA VAL A 5 11.00 -6.62 6.42
C VAL A 5 11.22 -6.50 4.91
N LYS A 6 12.34 -7.03 4.40
CA LYS A 6 12.66 -7.05 2.96
C LYS A 6 11.70 -7.94 2.17
N GLY A 7 11.28 -9.07 2.73
CA GLY A 7 10.31 -9.98 2.10
C GLY A 7 8.91 -9.38 2.05
N GLN A 8 8.49 -8.71 3.13
CA GLN A 8 7.21 -7.98 3.16
C GLN A 8 7.19 -6.84 2.14
N PHE A 9 8.29 -6.11 2.00
CA PHE A 9 8.43 -5.04 1.01
C PHE A 9 8.27 -5.55 -0.44
N ILE A 10 8.91 -6.67 -0.77
CA ILE A 10 8.78 -7.31 -2.09
C ILE A 10 7.33 -7.75 -2.33
N CYS A 11 6.68 -8.37 -1.34
CA CYS A 11 5.27 -8.74 -1.45
C CYS A 11 4.37 -7.52 -1.67
N TRP A 12 4.65 -6.40 -1.01
CA TRP A 12 3.89 -5.15 -1.19
C TRP A 12 4.06 -4.57 -2.60
N ILE A 13 5.28 -4.61 -3.15
CA ILE A 13 5.53 -4.20 -4.54
C ILE A 13 4.73 -5.08 -5.51
N LEU A 14 4.78 -6.41 -5.33
CA LEU A 14 4.05 -7.35 -6.20
C LEU A 14 2.54 -7.13 -6.15
N ILE A 15 1.99 -6.90 -4.95
CA ILE A 15 0.56 -6.60 -4.76
C ILE A 15 0.19 -5.28 -5.43
N SER A 16 0.99 -4.23 -5.26
CA SER A 16 0.74 -2.93 -5.92
C SER A 16 0.75 -3.04 -7.44
N ILE A 17 1.72 -3.78 -8.02
CA ILE A 17 1.79 -3.99 -9.47
C ILE A 17 0.56 -4.78 -9.96
N ALA A 18 0.18 -5.85 -9.27
CA ALA A 18 -1.00 -6.64 -9.62
C ALA A 18 -2.29 -5.81 -9.51
N PHE A 19 -2.40 -4.95 -8.51
CA PHE A 19 -3.55 -4.08 -8.31
C PHE A 19 -3.68 -3.04 -9.42
N ILE A 20 -2.57 -2.39 -9.81
CA ILE A 20 -2.53 -1.46 -10.95
C ILE A 20 -2.97 -2.18 -12.23
N TYR A 21 -2.45 -3.38 -12.48
CA TYR A 21 -2.81 -4.16 -13.66
C TYR A 21 -4.31 -4.47 -13.70
N VAL A 22 -4.86 -5.00 -12.61
CA VAL A 22 -6.29 -5.30 -12.49
C VAL A 22 -7.13 -4.06 -12.70
N VAL A 23 -6.81 -2.98 -12.00
CA VAL A 23 -7.54 -1.72 -12.10
C VAL A 23 -7.50 -1.17 -13.53
N SER A 24 -6.35 -1.18 -14.18
CA SER A 24 -6.22 -0.77 -15.58
C SER A 24 -7.02 -1.66 -16.54
N THR A 25 -7.18 -2.96 -16.25
CA THR A 25 -8.01 -3.86 -17.08
C THR A 25 -9.51 -3.61 -16.95
N TYR A 26 -9.98 -3.09 -15.81
CA TYR A 26 -11.41 -2.79 -15.58
C TYR A 26 -11.77 -1.34 -15.84
N THR A 27 -10.78 -0.49 -16.09
CA THR A 27 -11.00 0.93 -16.34
C THR A 27 -10.96 1.19 -17.84
N GLU A 28 -12.11 1.48 -18.43
CA GLU A 28 -12.15 2.02 -19.79
C GLU A 28 -11.58 3.45 -19.77
N PHE A 29 -10.41 3.62 -20.37
CA PHE A 29 -9.76 4.92 -20.54
C PHE A 29 -10.50 5.73 -21.62
N THR A 30 -11.64 6.30 -21.26
CA THR A 30 -12.41 7.20 -22.13
C THR A 30 -12.07 8.65 -21.82
N GLY A 31 -11.01 9.16 -22.45
CA GLY A 31 -10.85 10.59 -22.77
C GLY A 31 -10.41 11.55 -21.66
N ASN A 32 -10.15 11.08 -20.43
CA ASN A 32 -9.63 11.93 -19.34
C ASN A 32 -8.55 11.20 -18.51
N ASP A 33 -7.62 10.60 -19.23
CA ASP A 33 -6.69 9.56 -18.74
C ASP A 33 -5.71 10.07 -17.67
N VAL A 34 -5.39 11.36 -17.68
CA VAL A 34 -4.46 11.97 -16.73
C VAL A 34 -5.06 12.05 -15.33
N THR A 35 -6.34 12.39 -15.21
CA THR A 35 -7.02 12.50 -13.90
C THR A 35 -7.20 11.13 -13.25
N ASN A 36 -7.56 10.11 -14.04
CA ASN A 36 -7.69 8.74 -13.56
C ASN A 36 -6.34 8.18 -13.11
N LEU A 37 -5.27 8.41 -13.89
CA LEU A 37 -3.92 8.02 -13.52
C LEU A 37 -3.45 8.70 -12.22
N LEU A 38 -3.72 10.01 -12.07
CA LEU A 38 -3.42 10.75 -10.85
C LEU A 38 -4.18 10.19 -9.64
N PHE A 39 -5.46 9.83 -9.80
CA PHE A 39 -6.24 9.20 -8.75
C PHE A 39 -5.65 7.86 -8.31
N TYR A 40 -5.18 7.03 -9.26
CA TYR A 40 -4.52 5.77 -8.92
C TYR A 40 -3.19 5.98 -8.21
N MET A 41 -2.38 6.94 -8.64
CA MET A 41 -1.14 7.32 -7.95
C MET A 41 -1.40 7.77 -6.50
N VAL A 42 -2.42 8.60 -6.29
CA VAL A 42 -2.83 9.08 -4.95
C VAL A 42 -3.34 7.92 -4.10
N MET A 43 -4.15 7.03 -4.67
CA MET A 43 -4.70 5.86 -3.98
C MET A 43 -3.58 4.92 -3.52
N ILE A 44 -2.64 4.57 -4.40
CA ILE A 44 -1.50 3.68 -4.07
C ILE A 44 -0.65 4.31 -2.95
N SER A 45 -0.35 5.60 -3.06
CA SER A 45 0.43 6.34 -2.06
C SER A 45 -0.29 6.37 -0.70
N SER A 46 -1.61 6.54 -0.70
CA SER A 46 -2.44 6.56 0.51
C SER A 46 -2.47 5.19 1.19
N ILE A 47 -2.62 4.11 0.43
CA ILE A 47 -2.61 2.74 0.96
C ILE A 47 -1.25 2.42 1.59
N PHE A 48 -0.15 2.79 0.92
CA PHE A 48 1.20 2.57 1.45
C PHE A 48 1.42 3.34 2.77
N ASN A 49 1.00 4.60 2.83
CA ASN A 49 1.08 5.41 4.06
C ASN A 49 0.19 4.87 5.19
N ALA A 50 -1.04 4.44 4.89
CA ALA A 50 -1.93 3.83 5.88
C ALA A 50 -1.35 2.53 6.44
N GLY A 51 -0.72 1.72 5.59
CA GLY A 51 -0.02 0.51 5.99
C GLY A 51 1.15 0.80 6.94
N MET A 52 2.00 1.78 6.62
CA MET A 52 3.11 2.21 7.50
C MET A 52 2.61 2.81 8.82
N ALA A 53 1.59 3.65 8.78
CA ALA A 53 0.98 4.22 9.98
C ALA A 53 0.43 3.13 10.90
N THR A 54 -0.20 2.10 10.34
CA THR A 54 -0.70 0.93 11.07
C THR A 54 0.43 0.13 11.71
N GLN A 55 1.52 -0.14 10.97
CA GLN A 55 2.68 -0.82 11.54
C GLN A 55 3.30 -0.02 12.70
N LYS A 56 3.49 1.29 12.51
CA LYS A 56 4.02 2.18 13.54
C LYS A 56 3.12 2.23 14.78
N PHE A 57 1.80 2.23 14.59
CA PHE A 57 0.84 2.17 15.69
C PHE A 57 0.96 0.86 16.49
N LEU A 58 1.02 -0.27 15.80
CA LEU A 58 1.17 -1.59 16.43
C LEU A 58 2.50 -1.72 17.20
N ASP A 59 3.59 -1.21 16.64
CA ASP A 59 4.91 -1.22 17.29
C ASP A 59 4.94 -0.34 18.55
N ASN A 60 4.32 0.85 18.49
CA ASN A 60 4.21 1.73 19.65
C ASN A 60 3.38 1.09 20.77
N ARG A 61 2.27 0.43 20.43
CA ARG A 61 1.47 -0.32 21.42
C ARG A 61 2.24 -1.49 22.05
N LYS A 62 3.05 -2.19 21.26
CA LYS A 62 3.91 -3.27 21.78
C LYS A 62 4.96 -2.77 22.76
N LYS A 63 5.57 -1.60 22.48
CA LYS A 63 6.54 -0.98 23.39
C LYS A 63 5.89 -0.52 24.70
N ASP A 64 4.70 0.06 24.63
CA ASP A 64 3.96 0.54 25.80
C ASP A 64 3.59 -0.62 26.75
N HIS A 65 3.14 -1.75 26.18
CA HIS A 65 2.86 -2.98 26.95
C HIS A 65 4.11 -3.71 27.49
N SER A 66 5.31 -3.42 26.97
CA SER A 66 6.56 -4.06 27.42
C SER A 66 7.25 -3.31 28.56
N ASN A 67 6.86 -2.06 28.81
CA ASN A 67 7.43 -1.20 29.86
C ASN A 67 6.60 -1.23 31.15
N HIS A 68 5.62 -2.13 31.25
CA HIS A 68 4.76 -2.32 32.41
C HIS A 68 4.84 -3.76 32.91
#